data_AF-A0A1W9J4F3-F1
#
_entry.id   AF-A0A1W9J4F3-F1
#
_cell.length_a   1.000
_cell.length_b   1.000
_cell.length_c   1.000
_cell.angle_alpha   90.00
_cell.angle_beta   90.00
_cell.angle_gamma   90.00
#
_symmetry.space_group_name_H-M   'P 1'
#
loop_
_entity.id
_entity.type
_entity.pdbx_description
1 polymer ?
#
loop_
_entity_poly.entity_id
_entity_poly.type
_entity_poly.pdbx_seq_one_letter_code
_entity_poly.pdbx_strand_id
1 'polypeptide(L)' 'MAGSAGRKTVSVSRGLMMLCETCYDQVYAEKLPDARNFVADHESLFDTICLGCTDINRPLIDDMLGSSE' A
#
# COMPACT_ATOMS: atom_id res chain seq x y z
N MET A 1 -18.54 -12.70 4.47
CA MET A 1 -18.52 -11.24 4.30
C MET A 1 -17.12 -10.77 4.65
N ALA A 2 -16.28 -10.53 3.65
CA ALA A 2 -14.89 -10.13 3.87
C ALA A 2 -14.87 -8.64 4.25
N GLY A 3 -14.89 -8.37 5.56
CA GLY A 3 -14.92 -7.03 6.11
C GLY A 3 -13.77 -6.19 5.58
N SER A 4 -14.09 -5.11 4.87
CA SER A 4 -13.14 -4.07 4.48
C SER A 4 -12.75 -3.17 5.67
N ALA A 5 -12.69 -3.73 6.89
CA ALA A 5 -12.57 -2.97 8.13
C ALA A 5 -11.12 -2.79 8.66
N GLY A 6 -10.10 -3.27 7.92
CA GLY A 6 -8.72 -3.32 8.43
C GLY A 6 -7.64 -2.87 7.46
N ARG A 7 -7.96 -2.05 6.45
CA ARG A 7 -6.93 -1.51 5.54
C ARG A 7 -6.08 -0.51 6.31
N LYS A 8 -4.80 -0.82 6.49
CA LYS A 8 -3.84 0.00 7.23
C LYS A 8 -2.92 0.70 6.25
N THR A 9 -2.51 1.92 6.60
CA THR A 9 -1.65 2.73 5.75
C THR A 9 -0.25 2.85 6.33
N VAL A 10 0.76 2.76 5.48
CA VAL A 10 2.16 3.06 5.81
C VAL A 10 2.61 4.28 5.01
N SER A 11 3.48 5.10 5.59
CA SER A 11 4.10 6.22 4.88
C SER A 11 5.35 5.73 4.15
N VAL A 12 5.52 6.12 2.90
CA VAL A 12 6.70 5.86 2.08
C VAL A 12 7.21 7.17 1.50
N SER A 13 8.45 7.20 1.01
CA SER A 13 9.03 8.41 0.38
C SER A 13 8.18 8.96 -0.78
N ARG A 14 7.37 8.12 -1.42
CA ARG A 14 6.50 8.48 -2.55
C ARG A 14 5.08 8.90 -2.14
N GLY A 15 4.70 8.76 -0.86
CA GLY A 15 3.36 9.07 -0.37
C GLY A 15 2.85 8.10 0.69
N LEU A 16 1.55 7.82 0.66
CA LEU A 16 0.88 6.88 1.55
C LEU A 16 0.46 5.62 0.78
N MET A 17 0.83 4.46 1.31
CA MET A 17 0.52 3.17 0.72
C MET A 17 -0.55 2.45 1.55
N MET A 18 -1.55 1.86 0.90
CA MET A 18 -2.60 1.10 1.58
C MET A 18 -2.31 -0.39 1.52
N LEU A 19 -2.18 -1.01 2.69
CA LEU A 19 -1.95 -2.43 2.85
C LEU A 19 -3.19 -3.10 3.45
N CYS A 20 -3.35 -4.39 3.14
CA CYS A 20 -4.27 -5.24 3.90
C CYS A 20 -3.67 -5.54 5.28
N GLU A 21 -4.50 -5.99 6.22
CA GLU A 21 -4.07 -6.30 7.60
C GLU A 21 -2.93 -7.32 7.62
N THR A 22 -3.00 -8.35 6.79
CA THR A 22 -1.97 -9.40 6.69
C THR A 22 -0.62 -8.87 6.22
N CYS A 23 -0.61 -8.07 5.14
CA CYS A 23 0.64 -7.50 4.62
C CYS A 23 1.20 -6.46 5.59
N TYR A 24 0.34 -5.69 6.26
CA TYR A 24 0.80 -4.76 7.30
C TYR A 24 1.48 -5.50 8.46
N ASP A 25 0.90 -6.61 8.92
CA ASP A 25 1.47 -7.43 9.99
C ASP A 25 2.83 -8.02 9.58
N GLN A 26 2.94 -8.56 8.35
CA GLN A 26 4.21 -9.04 7.79
C GLN A 26 5.28 -7.94 7.76
N VAL A 27 4.93 -6.77 7.22
CA VAL A 27 5.83 -5.61 7.12
C VAL A 27 6.31 -5.14 8.50
N TYR A 28 5.43 -5.18 9.50
CA TYR A 28 5.78 -4.89 10.89
C TYR A 28 6.63 -5.99 11.55
N ALA A 29 6.37 -7.26 11.23
CA ALA A 29 7.15 -8.39 11.70
C ALA A 29 8.60 -8.33 11.18
N GLU A 30 8.77 -7.89 9.94
CA GLU A 30 10.08 -7.65 9.32
C GLU A 30 10.75 -6.34 9.77
N LYS A 31 10.06 -5.52 10.57
CA LYS A 31 10.54 -4.22 11.08
C LYS A 31 10.97 -3.26 9.96
N LEU A 32 10.27 -3.34 8.82
CA LEU A 32 10.44 -2.41 7.71
C LEU A 32 10.01 -0.96 8.05
N PRO A 33 8.88 -0.71 8.74
CA PRO A 33 8.48 0.62 9.11
C PRO A 33 9.16 1.07 10.41
N ASP A 34 9.56 2.35 10.45
CA ASP A 34 10.07 3.01 11.64
C ASP A 34 8.96 3.24 12.69
N ALA A 35 9.31 3.79 13.86
CA ALA A 35 8.36 4.15 14.92
C ALA A 35 7.25 5.11 14.47
N ARG A 36 7.47 5.84 13.36
CA ARG A 36 6.48 6.72 12.71
C ARG A 36 5.65 6.05 11.62
N ASN A 37 5.74 4.73 11.48
CA ASN A 37 5.09 3.97 10.40
C ASN A 37 5.58 4.42 9.01
N PHE A 38 6.87 4.76 8.92
CA PHE A 38 7.53 5.21 7.71
C PHE A 38 8.48 4.13 7.20
N VAL A 39 8.27 3.68 5.97
CA VAL A 39 9.09 2.68 5.29
C VAL A 39 10.03 3.40 4.32
N ALA A 40 11.32 3.39 4.63
CA ALA A 40 12.36 3.94 3.76
C ALA A 40 12.71 2.99 2.61
N ASP A 41 12.66 1.68 2.87
CA ASP A 41 13.00 0.64 1.91
C ASP A 41 11.76 0.18 1.13
N HIS A 42 11.54 0.81 -0.02
CA HIS A 42 10.38 0.49 -0.85
C HIS A 42 10.52 -0.86 -1.55
N GLU A 43 11.73 -1.30 -1.90
CA GLU A 43 11.93 -2.58 -2.60
C GLU A 43 11.52 -3.76 -1.73
N SER A 44 11.95 -3.78 -0.47
CA SER A 44 11.54 -4.81 0.50
C SER A 44 10.04 -4.74 0.77
N LEU A 45 9.47 -3.53 0.89
CA LEU A 45 8.02 -3.37 1.03
C LEU A 45 7.26 -4.00 -0.13
N PHE A 46 7.69 -3.78 -1.38
CA PHE A 46 7.02 -4.32 -2.56
C PHE A 46 7.14 -5.85 -2.68
N ASP A 47 8.21 -6.45 -2.13
CA ASP A 47 8.38 -7.91 -2.06
C ASP A 47 7.45 -8.55 -1.00
N THR A 48 7.28 -7.90 0.14
CA THR A 48 6.45 -8.40 1.26
C THR A 48 4.95 -8.23 1.03
N ILE A 49 4.51 -7.19 0.30
CA ILE A 49 3.09 -6.90 0.09
C ILE A 49 2.49 -7.70 -1.07
N CYS A 50 1.18 -7.98 -0.99
CA CYS A 50 0.46 -8.64 -2.07
C CYS A 50 0.04 -7.67 -3.18
N LEU A 51 -0.27 -8.20 -4.37
CA LEU A 51 -0.80 -7.47 -5.53
C LEU A 51 -2.08 -6.66 -5.26
N GLY A 52 -2.78 -6.93 -4.15
CA GLY A 52 -3.96 -6.19 -3.72
C GLY A 52 -3.66 -4.94 -2.88
N CYS A 53 -2.41 -4.72 -2.48
CA CYS A 53 -1.98 -3.50 -1.80
C CYS A 53 -1.71 -2.42 -2.85
N THR A 54 -2.32 -1.25 -2.68
CA THR A 54 -2.26 -0.17 -3.67
C THR A 54 -1.78 1.12 -3.03
N ASP A 55 -0.97 1.87 -3.77
CA ASP A 55 -0.58 3.22 -3.38
C ASP A 55 -1.78 4.17 -3.48
N ILE A 56 -2.05 4.92 -2.41
CA ILE A 56 -3.18 5.88 -2.35
C ILE A 56 -2.85 7.15 -3.17
N ASN A 57 -1.57 7.43 -3.38
CA ASN A 57 -1.11 8.54 -4.20
C ASN A 57 -1.00 8.18 -5.68
N ARG A 58 -1.39 6.97 -6.11
CA ARG A 58 -1.62 6.72 -7.53
C ARG A 58 -2.85 7.57 -7.87
N PRO A 59 -2.71 8.69 -8.60
CA PRO A 59 -3.88 9.38 -9.10
C PRO A 59 -4.77 8.36 -9.78
N LEU A 60 -6.08 8.49 -9.60
CA LEU A 60 -7.12 7.79 -10.34
C LEU A 60 -7.00 8.13 -11.85
N ILE A 61 -5.87 7.83 -12.48
CA ILE A 61 -5.70 7.72 -13.93
C ILE A 61 -5.79 6.23 -14.25
N ASP A 62 -6.96 5.67 -13.96
CA ASP A 62 -7.46 4.46 -14.60
C ASP A 62 -8.95 4.69 -14.84
N ASP A 63 -9.25 5.70 -15.66
CA ASP A 63 -10.42 5.75 -16.56
C ASP A 63 -10.24 6.97 -17.48
N MET A 64 -9.55 6.80 -18.60
CA MET A 64 -9.71 7.58 -19.85
C MET A 64 -9.03 6.80 -21.00
N LEU A 65 -9.28 5.49 -21.03
CA LEU A 65 -9.15 4.65 -22.21
C LEU A 65 -10.58 4.38 -22.69
N GLY A 66 -11.16 5.36 -23.41
CA GLY A 66 -12.40 5.17 -24.15
C GLY A 66 -13.58 6.05 -23.71
N SER A 67 -13.65 7.26 -24.25
CA SER A 67 -14.94 7.78 -24.72
C SER A 67 -14.75 8.27 -26.14
N SER A 68 -15.48 7.61 -27.02
CA SER A 68 -15.59 7.82 -28.46
C SER A 68 -16.15 9.21 -28.76
N GLU A 69 -15.46 9.99 -29.59
CA GLU A 69 -16.05 10.92 -30.58
C GLU A 69 -15.18 10.93 -31.83
#